data_AF-A0A376KS22-F1
#
_entry.id   AF-A0A376KS22-F1
#
_cell.length_a   1.000
_cell.length_b   1.000
_cell.length_c   1.000
_cell.angle_alpha   90.00
_cell.angle_beta   90.00
_cell.angle_gamma   90.00
#
_symmetry.space_group_name_H-M   'P 1'
#
loop_
_entity.id
_entity.type
_entity.pdbx_description
1 polymer ?
#
loop_
_entity_poly.entity_id
_entity_poly.type
_entity_poly.pdbx_seq_one_letter_code
_entity_poly.pdbx_strand_id
1 'polypeptide(L)'
;MQTLVFITSLTFIPAILLMMTSFTRIIIVFGLLRNALGTPSAPPNQVLLGLALFLTFFIMSPVIDKIYVDAYQPFSEEKISMQEALEKGAQPLREFMLRQTREADLGLFARLANTGPLQGPEAVPMRILLPAYVTSELKNRISDRLHDFHPFFDYRPGDCQRVDGIGDDDGPPRHHCSAL
;
A
#
# COMPACT_ATOMS: atom_id res chain seq x y z
N MET A 1 -11.92 31.36 19.82
CA MET A 1 -11.81 30.68 18.51
C MET A 1 -10.40 30.16 18.22
N GLN A 2 -9.34 30.95 18.41
CA GLN A 2 -7.95 30.51 18.17
C GLN A 2 -7.55 29.25 18.98
N THR A 3 -7.89 29.18 20.27
CA THR A 3 -7.60 28.00 21.12
C THR A 3 -8.37 26.75 20.70
N LEU A 4 -9.61 26.92 20.19
CA LEU A 4 -10.44 25.81 19.70
C LEU A 4 -9.78 25.15 18.48
N VAL A 5 -9.38 25.98 17.49
CA VAL A 5 -8.68 25.51 16.29
C VAL A 5 -7.35 24.84 16.63
N PHE A 6 -6.63 25.35 17.63
CA PHE A 6 -5.37 24.78 18.08
C PHE A 6 -5.55 23.37 18.67
N ILE A 7 -6.51 23.20 19.58
CA ILE A 7 -6.82 21.90 20.21
C ILE A 7 -7.33 20.91 19.16
N THR A 8 -8.21 21.35 18.26
CA THR A 8 -8.68 20.49 17.16
C THR A 8 -7.52 20.08 16.26
N SER A 9 -6.63 20.99 15.88
CA SER A 9 -5.47 20.64 15.04
C SER A 9 -4.57 19.61 15.73
N LEU A 10 -4.35 19.76 17.05
CA LEU A 10 -3.53 18.84 17.83
C LEU A 10 -4.08 17.41 17.86
N THR A 11 -5.40 17.22 17.84
CA THR A 11 -6.01 15.87 17.85
C THR A 11 -5.97 15.18 16.49
N PHE A 12 -5.91 15.93 15.39
CA PHE A 12 -5.79 15.35 14.04
C PHE A 12 -4.36 14.92 13.69
N ILE A 13 -3.34 15.61 14.22
CA ILE A 13 -1.92 15.27 13.99
C ILE A 13 -1.62 13.78 14.23
N PRO A 14 -1.96 13.17 15.38
CA PRO A 14 -1.65 11.76 15.62
C PRO A 14 -2.41 10.84 14.67
N ALA A 15 -3.66 11.15 14.33
CA ALA A 15 -4.43 10.36 13.37
C ALA A 15 -3.80 10.39 11.97
N ILE A 16 -3.38 11.57 11.50
CA ILE A 16 -2.71 11.74 10.21
C ILE A 16 -1.35 11.03 10.19
N LEU A 17 -0.57 11.15 11.26
CA LEU A 17 0.71 10.47 11.39
C LEU A 17 0.54 8.95 11.27
N LEU A 18 -0.44 8.37 11.98
CA LEU A 18 -0.72 6.94 11.87
C LEU A 18 -1.11 6.55 10.43
N MET A 19 -1.92 7.36 9.75
CA MET A 19 -2.29 7.12 8.36
C MET A 19 -1.12 7.21 7.37
N MET A 20 -0.05 7.94 7.69
CA MET A 20 1.17 8.01 6.87
C MET A 20 2.14 6.84 7.11
N THR A 21 1.84 5.95 8.06
CA THR A 21 2.68 4.79 8.42
C THR A 21 2.07 3.46 7.95
N SER A 22 2.75 2.35 8.25
CA SER A 22 2.24 0.98 8.02
C SER A 22 1.04 0.59 8.91
N PHE A 23 0.65 1.44 9.87
CA PHE A 23 -0.41 1.15 10.82
C PHE A 23 -1.73 0.72 10.15
N THR A 24 -2.14 1.42 9.09
CA THR A 24 -3.37 1.15 8.34
C THR A 24 -3.40 -0.28 7.79
N ARG A 25 -2.30 -0.76 7.21
CA ARG A 25 -2.23 -2.15 6.67
C ARG A 25 -2.38 -3.17 7.78
N ILE A 26 -1.67 -2.98 8.89
CA ILE A 26 -1.61 -3.94 9.98
C ILE A 26 -2.99 -4.07 10.63
N ILE A 27 -3.68 -2.95 10.89
CA ILE A 27 -5.00 -2.98 11.53
C ILE A 27 -6.06 -3.61 10.64
N ILE A 28 -5.99 -3.38 9.31
CA ILE A 28 -6.91 -4.03 8.35
C ILE A 28 -6.68 -5.53 8.33
N VAL A 29 -5.42 -5.98 8.23
CA VAL A 29 -5.08 -7.42 8.23
C VAL A 29 -5.55 -8.08 9.52
N PHE A 30 -5.31 -7.45 10.67
CA PHE A 30 -5.79 -7.96 11.96
C PHE A 30 -7.32 -7.99 12.05
N GLY A 31 -8.01 -7.01 11.47
CA GLY A 31 -9.47 -7.01 11.36
C GLY A 31 -9.99 -8.18 10.50
N LEU A 32 -9.34 -8.44 9.36
CA LEU A 32 -9.68 -9.58 8.49
C LEU A 32 -9.40 -10.91 9.18
N LEU A 33 -8.27 -11.05 9.89
CA LEU A 33 -7.95 -12.24 10.66
C LEU A 33 -8.98 -12.50 11.76
N ARG A 34 -9.45 -11.47 12.46
CA ARG A 34 -10.51 -11.61 13.47
C ARG A 34 -11.80 -12.14 12.85
N ASN A 35 -12.21 -11.60 11.70
CA ASN A 35 -13.40 -12.08 11.00
C ASN A 35 -13.24 -13.54 10.55
N ALA A 36 -12.04 -13.92 10.11
CA ALA A 36 -11.72 -15.29 9.71
C ALA A 36 -11.78 -16.31 10.87
N LEU A 37 -11.53 -15.89 12.11
CA LEU A 37 -11.63 -16.75 13.30
C LEU A 37 -13.07 -17.10 13.69
N GLY A 38 -14.09 -16.48 13.07
CA GLY A 38 -15.50 -16.77 13.32
C GLY A 38 -16.00 -16.41 14.72
N THR A 39 -15.16 -15.77 15.54
CA THR A 39 -15.47 -15.36 16.92
C THR A 39 -15.44 -13.83 17.02
N PRO A 40 -16.60 -13.16 17.15
CA PRO A 40 -16.64 -11.70 17.15
C PRO A 40 -16.02 -11.07 18.39
N SER A 41 -15.76 -11.81 19.47
CA SER A 41 -15.28 -11.28 20.75
C SER A 41 -13.77 -11.47 21.00
N ALA A 42 -13.07 -12.30 20.22
CA ALA A 42 -11.65 -12.54 20.37
C ALA A 42 -10.92 -12.29 19.04
N PRO A 43 -9.83 -11.49 19.00
CA PRO A 43 -9.19 -10.73 20.08
C PRO A 43 -9.84 -9.34 20.35
N PRO A 44 -9.71 -8.77 21.56
CA PRO A 44 -10.21 -7.43 21.89
C PRO A 44 -9.57 -6.31 21.03
N ASN A 45 -10.34 -5.27 20.66
CA ASN A 45 -9.85 -4.14 19.85
C ASN A 45 -8.59 -3.48 20.43
N GLN A 46 -8.53 -3.35 21.76
CA GLN A 46 -7.40 -2.75 22.46
C GLN A 46 -6.10 -3.54 22.24
N VAL A 47 -6.19 -4.88 22.23
CA VAL A 47 -5.03 -5.75 21.98
C VAL A 47 -4.57 -5.62 20.53
N LEU A 48 -5.50 -5.62 19.57
CA LEU A 48 -5.17 -5.43 18.15
C LEU A 48 -4.50 -4.08 17.90
N LEU A 49 -5.01 -3.01 18.51
CA LEU A 49 -4.41 -1.67 18.41
C LEU A 49 -3.01 -1.64 19.02
N GLY A 50 -2.82 -2.23 20.21
CA GLY A 50 -1.50 -2.30 20.85
C GLY A 50 -0.47 -3.06 20.01
N LEU A 51 -0.85 -4.23 19.49
CA LEU A 51 0.00 -5.02 18.59
C LEU A 51 0.29 -4.27 17.28
N ALA A 52 -0.71 -3.61 16.70
CA ALA A 52 -0.54 -2.83 15.48
C ALA A 52 0.44 -1.67 15.67
N LEU A 53 0.34 -0.94 16.78
CA LEU A 53 1.27 0.15 17.11
C LEU A 53 2.70 -0.37 17.31
N PHE A 54 2.87 -1.46 18.06
CA PHE A 54 4.19 -2.03 18.31
C PHE A 54 4.88 -2.48 17.01
N LEU A 55 4.15 -3.19 16.15
CA LEU A 55 4.65 -3.59 14.83
C LEU A 55 4.90 -2.39 13.92
N THR A 56 4.09 -1.34 14.02
CA THR A 56 4.31 -0.10 13.28
C THR A 56 5.64 0.53 13.67
N PHE A 57 5.93 0.67 14.97
CA PHE A 57 7.23 1.20 15.41
C PHE A 57 8.39 0.33 14.95
N PHE A 58 8.23 -1.00 14.99
CA PHE A 58 9.26 -1.92 14.49
C PHE A 58 9.55 -1.73 13.00
N ILE A 59 8.51 -1.62 12.16
CA ILE A 59 8.66 -1.40 10.71
C ILE A 59 9.18 0.01 10.40
N MET A 60 8.77 1.00 11.20
CA MET A 60 9.12 2.40 11.01
C MET A 60 10.46 2.80 11.62
N SER A 61 11.16 1.91 12.35
CA SER A 61 12.50 2.18 12.90
C SER A 61 13.44 2.91 11.93
N PRO A 62 13.70 2.42 10.70
CA PRO A 62 14.63 3.10 9.78
C PRO A 62 14.16 4.49 9.33
N VAL A 63 12.85 4.76 9.35
CA VAL A 63 12.30 6.09 9.02
C VAL A 63 12.49 7.02 10.20
N ILE A 64 12.22 6.56 11.43
CA ILE A 64 12.41 7.31 12.67
C ILE A 64 13.90 7.66 12.84
N ASP A 65 14.80 6.71 12.60
CA ASP A 65 16.24 6.90 12.71
C ASP A 65 16.74 8.00 11.73
N LYS A 66 16.28 7.97 10.47
CA LYS A 66 16.59 9.03 9.50
C LYS A 66 16.06 10.40 9.95
N ILE A 67 14.81 10.48 10.40
CA ILE A 67 14.24 11.74 10.91
C ILE A 67 15.06 12.27 12.09
N TYR A 68 15.52 11.38 12.97
CA TYR A 68 16.31 11.76 14.13
C TYR A 68 17.66 12.38 13.71
N VAL A 69 18.39 11.72 12.81
CA VAL A 69 19.71 12.16 12.36
C VAL A 69 19.63 13.39 11.45
N ASP A 70 18.69 13.40 10.50
CA ASP A 70 18.67 14.41 9.43
C ASP A 70 17.88 15.67 9.79
N ALA A 71 16.93 15.58 10.72
CA ALA A 71 16.07 16.70 11.11
C ALA A 71 16.17 17.05 12.60
N TYR A 72 15.98 16.09 13.51
CA TYR A 72 15.87 16.39 14.94
C TYR A 72 17.20 16.84 15.56
N GLN A 73 18.27 16.08 15.33
CA GLN A 73 19.60 16.40 15.85
C GLN A 73 20.12 17.77 15.37
N PRO A 74 20.14 18.08 14.05
CA PRO A 74 20.59 19.39 13.59
C PRO A 74 19.67 20.53 14.03
N PHE A 75 18.36 20.29 14.24
CA PHE A 75 17.46 21.29 14.80
C PHE A 75 17.77 21.57 16.28
N SER A 76 18.02 20.51 17.07
CA SER A 76 18.39 20.65 18.49
C SER A 76 19.76 21.30 18.70
N GLU A 77 20.64 21.20 17.71
CA GLU A 77 21.94 21.88 17.68
C GLU A 77 21.86 23.29 17.04
N GLU A 78 20.65 23.79 16.77
CA GLU A 78 20.36 25.09 16.14
C GLU A 78 21.04 25.29 14.76
N LYS A 79 21.41 24.20 14.08
CA LYS A 79 22.07 24.22 12.77
C LYS A 79 21.10 24.44 11.62
N ILE A 80 19.82 24.12 11.81
CA ILE A 80 18.77 24.28 10.80
C ILE A 80 17.56 24.99 11.39
N SER A 81 16.82 25.71 10.54
CA SER A 81 15.56 26.33 10.94
C SER A 81 14.45 25.30 11.14
N MET A 82 13.39 25.66 11.88
CA MET A 82 12.22 24.80 12.06
C MET A 82 11.57 24.39 10.72
N GLN A 83 11.55 25.29 9.74
CA GLN A 83 11.00 25.01 8.40
C GLN A 83 11.84 23.96 7.67
N GLU A 84 13.16 24.10 7.71
CA GLU A 84 14.06 23.14 7.08
C GLU A 84 14.04 21.77 7.80
N ALA A 85 13.89 21.75 9.11
CA ALA A 85 13.71 20.52 9.89
C ALA A 85 12.43 19.78 9.49
N LEU A 86 11.33 20.51 9.28
CA LEU A 86 10.06 19.96 8.77
C LEU A 86 10.21 19.38 7.36
N GLU A 87 10.90 20.08 6.46
CA GLU A 87 11.14 19.60 5.09
C GLU A 87 12.01 18.34 5.06
N LYS A 88 13.14 18.34 5.81
CA LYS A 88 14.02 17.17 5.92
C LYS A 88 13.32 15.99 6.60
N GLY A 89 12.54 16.23 7.64
CA GLY A 89 11.77 15.20 8.32
C GLY A 89 10.64 14.60 7.46
N ALA A 90 10.08 15.37 6.53
CA ALA A 90 9.05 14.89 5.60
C ALA A 90 9.62 13.99 4.48
N GLN A 91 10.90 14.14 4.11
CA GLN A 91 11.53 13.32 3.06
C GLN A 91 11.49 11.81 3.31
N PRO A 92 11.96 11.27 4.47
CA PRO A 92 11.97 9.83 4.69
C PRO A 92 10.55 9.24 4.79
N LEU A 93 9.57 10.00 5.30
CA LEU A 93 8.16 9.60 5.27
C LEU A 93 7.65 9.48 3.83
N ARG A 94 8.04 10.43 2.98
CA ARG A 94 7.67 10.45 1.57
C ARG A 94 8.28 9.28 0.80
N GLU A 95 9.57 9.00 1.02
CA GLU A 95 10.24 7.83 0.45
C GLU A 95 9.55 6.53 0.86
N PHE A 96 9.18 6.41 2.14
CA PHE A 96 8.44 5.26 2.65
C PHE A 96 7.11 5.09 1.93
N MET A 97 6.30 6.15 1.84
CA MET A 97 5.01 6.12 1.15
C MET A 97 5.15 5.79 -0.34
N LEU A 98 6.12 6.39 -1.04
CA LEU A 98 6.36 6.14 -2.46
C LEU A 98 6.69 4.66 -2.73
N ARG A 99 7.51 4.04 -1.88
CA ARG A 99 7.86 2.60 -2.01
C ARG A 99 6.67 1.68 -1.81
N GLN A 100 5.66 2.09 -1.05
CA GLN A 100 4.47 1.29 -0.77
C GLN A 100 3.31 1.58 -1.73
N THR A 101 3.26 2.80 -2.28
CA THR A 101 2.23 3.27 -3.21
C THR A 101 2.41 2.63 -4.58
N ARG A 102 1.31 2.25 -5.22
CA ARG A 102 1.33 1.65 -6.55
C ARG A 102 1.31 2.72 -7.61
N GLU A 103 2.07 2.52 -8.68
CA GLU A 103 2.11 3.48 -9.80
C GLU A 103 0.73 3.72 -10.42
N ALA A 104 -0.12 2.69 -10.49
CA ALA A 104 -1.49 2.80 -10.99
C ALA A 104 -2.36 3.73 -10.12
N ASP A 105 -2.27 3.59 -8.79
CA ASP A 105 -3.02 4.43 -7.85
C ASP A 105 -2.47 5.86 -7.85
N LEU A 106 -1.14 6.01 -7.90
CA LEU A 106 -0.48 7.31 -8.03
C LEU A 106 -0.89 8.03 -9.32
N GLY A 107 -0.90 7.31 -10.45
CA GLY A 107 -1.32 7.84 -11.74
C GLY A 107 -2.80 8.24 -11.78
N LEU A 108 -3.67 7.49 -11.09
CA LEU A 108 -5.08 7.86 -10.94
C LEU A 108 -5.22 9.21 -10.22
N PHE A 109 -4.59 9.38 -9.07
CA PHE A 109 -4.68 10.64 -8.31
C PHE A 109 -3.96 11.79 -9.01
N ALA A 110 -2.88 11.54 -9.76
CA ALA A 110 -2.23 12.55 -10.59
C ALA A 110 -3.17 13.08 -11.70
N ARG A 111 -3.92 12.19 -12.36
CA ARG A 111 -4.94 12.56 -13.36
C ARG A 111 -6.09 13.34 -12.72
N LEU A 112 -6.57 12.90 -11.56
CA LEU A 112 -7.65 13.57 -10.82
C LEU A 112 -7.24 14.98 -10.36
N ALA A 113 -5.99 15.15 -9.96
CA ALA A 113 -5.44 16.45 -9.54
C ALA A 113 -5.15 17.39 -10.72
N ASN A 114 -5.30 16.92 -11.97
CA ASN A 114 -4.96 17.63 -13.20
C ASN A 114 -3.54 18.25 -13.18
N THR A 115 -2.65 17.65 -12.41
CA THR A 115 -1.22 17.95 -12.43
C THR A 115 -0.64 17.33 -13.69
N GLY A 116 0.11 18.13 -14.47
CA GLY A 116 0.78 17.66 -15.69
C GLY A 116 1.72 16.47 -15.46
N PRO A 117 2.43 15.98 -16.49
CA PRO A 117 3.32 14.84 -16.36
C PRO A 117 4.32 15.03 -15.21
N LEU A 118 4.26 14.14 -14.22
CA LEU A 118 5.12 14.18 -13.04
C LEU A 118 6.55 13.80 -13.46
N GLN A 119 7.53 14.66 -13.16
CA GLN A 119 8.94 14.47 -13.52
C GLN A 119 9.65 13.51 -12.55
N GLY A 120 9.04 12.36 -12.29
CA GLY A 120 9.57 11.29 -11.42
C GLY A 120 8.92 11.22 -10.03
N PRO A 121 9.25 10.16 -9.25
CA PRO A 121 8.66 9.90 -7.92
C PRO A 121 8.90 11.03 -6.93
N GLU A 122 10.00 11.76 -7.11
CA GLU A 122 10.43 12.82 -6.22
C GLU A 122 9.73 14.17 -6.45
N ALA A 123 8.98 14.34 -7.54
CA ALA A 123 8.22 15.56 -7.81
C ALA A 123 6.77 15.48 -7.30
N VAL A 124 6.36 14.35 -6.72
CA VAL A 124 4.97 14.11 -6.30
C VAL A 124 4.64 14.97 -5.07
N PRO A 125 3.64 15.87 -5.16
CA PRO A 125 3.16 16.62 -4.00
C PRO A 125 2.54 15.70 -2.94
N MET A 126 2.77 16.00 -1.66
CA MET A 126 2.23 15.21 -0.54
C MET A 126 0.70 15.09 -0.58
N ARG A 127 0.01 16.12 -1.11
CA ARG A 127 -1.45 16.15 -1.30
C ARG A 127 -1.97 15.08 -2.26
N ILE A 128 -1.14 14.61 -3.19
CA ILE A 128 -1.47 13.52 -4.14
C ILE A 128 -0.97 12.19 -3.58
N LEU A 129 0.25 12.18 -3.04
CA LEU A 129 0.86 10.97 -2.51
C LEU A 129 0.07 10.36 -1.36
N LEU A 130 -0.40 11.17 -0.41
CA LEU A 130 -1.09 10.68 0.78
C LEU A 130 -2.40 9.94 0.47
N PRO A 131 -3.35 10.50 -0.31
CA PRO A 131 -4.56 9.75 -0.67
C PRO A 131 -4.27 8.55 -1.59
N ALA A 132 -3.24 8.63 -2.44
CA ALA A 132 -2.80 7.50 -3.26
C ALA A 132 -2.26 6.36 -2.39
N TYR A 133 -1.39 6.66 -1.42
CA TYR A 133 -0.84 5.71 -0.47
C TYR A 133 -1.95 5.01 0.32
N VAL A 134 -2.87 5.77 0.95
CA VAL A 134 -3.97 5.20 1.73
C VAL A 134 -4.82 4.26 0.88
N THR A 135 -5.09 4.62 -0.37
CA THR A 135 -5.83 3.76 -1.31
C THR A 135 -5.04 2.50 -1.67
N SER A 136 -3.73 2.62 -1.93
CA SER A 136 -2.85 1.48 -2.17
C SER A 136 -2.73 0.53 -0.97
N GLU A 137 -2.77 1.07 0.25
CA GLU A 137 -2.76 0.29 1.50
C GLU A 137 -4.09 -0.43 1.76
N LEU A 138 -5.21 0.22 1.44
CA LEU A 138 -6.55 -0.35 1.56
C LEU A 138 -6.83 -1.43 0.52
N LYS A 139 -6.23 -1.31 -0.68
CA LYS A 139 -6.51 -2.24 -1.78
C LYS A 139 -5.93 -3.62 -1.49
N ASN A 140 -6.81 -4.60 -1.37
CA ASN A 140 -6.43 -5.98 -1.07
C ASN A 140 -5.62 -6.59 -2.22
N ARG A 141 -4.32 -6.80 -2.00
CA ARG A 141 -3.42 -7.44 -2.97
C ARG A 141 -3.83 -8.87 -3.30
N ILE A 142 -4.56 -9.56 -2.42
CA ILE A 142 -5.06 -10.91 -2.67
C ILE A 142 -6.10 -10.90 -3.79
N SER A 143 -7.02 -9.93 -3.80
CA SER A 143 -8.04 -9.80 -4.85
C SER A 143 -7.42 -9.46 -6.21
N ASP A 144 -6.42 -8.57 -6.24
CA ASP A 144 -5.71 -8.25 -7.50
C ASP A 144 -4.87 -9.44 -8.00
N ARG A 145 -4.18 -10.15 -7.10
CA ARG A 145 -3.39 -11.34 -7.44
C ARG A 145 -4.28 -12.49 -7.91
N LEU A 146 -5.50 -12.61 -7.40
CA LEU A 146 -6.48 -13.60 -7.84
C LEU A 146 -7.02 -13.26 -9.25
N HIS A 147 -7.21 -11.98 -9.58
CA HIS A 147 -7.60 -11.55 -10.93
C HIS A 147 -6.48 -11.84 -11.95
N ASP A 148 -5.22 -11.60 -11.59
CA ASP A 148 -4.05 -11.96 -12.40
C ASP A 148 -3.87 -13.49 -12.57
N PHE A 149 -4.49 -14.29 -11.70
CA PHE A 149 -4.50 -15.76 -11.77
C PHE A 149 -5.62 -16.32 -12.67
N HIS A 150 -6.44 -15.46 -13.31
CA HIS A 150 -7.47 -15.88 -14.26
C HIS A 150 -6.99 -16.63 -15.52
N PRO A 151 -5.75 -16.51 -16.04
CA PRO A 151 -5.36 -17.29 -17.23
C PRO A 151 -5.32 -18.80 -16.98
N PHE A 152 -5.36 -19.26 -15.72
CA PHE A 152 -5.45 -20.69 -15.42
C PHE A 152 -6.88 -21.25 -15.44
N PHE A 153 -7.90 -20.39 -15.26
CA PHE A 153 -9.30 -20.82 -15.16
C PHE A 153 -10.10 -20.61 -16.46
N ASP A 154 -9.61 -19.83 -17.42
CA ASP A 154 -10.22 -19.72 -18.75
C ASP A 154 -9.70 -20.82 -19.69
N TYR A 155 -9.89 -22.09 -19.29
CA TYR A 155 -9.75 -23.22 -20.22
C TYR A 155 -10.98 -23.23 -21.13
N ARG A 156 -10.91 -22.52 -22.26
CA ARG A 156 -11.97 -22.54 -23.28
C ARG A 156 -12.07 -23.96 -23.84
N PRO A 157 -13.22 -24.65 -23.74
CA PRO A 157 -13.40 -25.98 -24.37
C PRO A 157 -13.40 -25.95 -25.91
N GLY A 158 -13.10 -24.81 -26.54
CA GLY A 158 -13.06 -24.61 -27.99
C GLY A 158 -11.68 -24.81 -28.63
N ASP A 159 -10.60 -24.91 -27.86
CA ASP A 159 -9.22 -25.00 -28.39
C ASP A 159 -8.74 -26.44 -28.63
N CYS A 160 -9.64 -27.43 -28.52
CA CYS A 160 -9.40 -28.80 -28.98
C CYS A 160 -9.56 -28.90 -30.50
N GLN A 161 -8.51 -28.58 -31.26
CA GLN A 161 -8.50 -28.90 -32.69
C GLN A 161 -8.42 -30.43 -32.91
N ARG A 162 -9.39 -30.97 -33.64
CA ARG A 162 -9.37 -32.35 -34.14
C ARG A 162 -8.27 -32.44 -35.20
N VAL A 163 -7.25 -33.25 -34.94
CA VAL A 163 -6.13 -33.46 -35.87
C VAL A 163 -6.59 -34.43 -36.95
N ASP A 164 -7.14 -33.90 -38.04
CA ASP A 164 -7.52 -34.70 -39.21
C ASP A 164 -6.28 -34.90 -40.12
N GLY A 165 -5.62 -36.05 -39.96
CA GLY A 165 -4.84 -36.70 -41.01
C GLY A 165 -3.32 -36.57 -40.95
N ILE A 166 -2.64 -37.72 -40.78
CA ILE A 166 -1.81 -38.38 -41.81
C ILE A 166 -1.50 -39.80 -41.29
N GLY A 167 -1.96 -40.81 -42.05
CA GLY A 167 -1.33 -42.12 -42.23
C GLY A 167 -1.07 -43.02 -41.02
N ASP A 168 -1.76 -44.17 -41.03
CA ASP A 168 -1.49 -45.44 -40.34
C ASP A 168 -2.04 -45.69 -38.92
N ASP A 169 -2.72 -46.85 -38.87
CA ASP A 169 -3.08 -47.73 -37.75
C ASP A 169 -4.32 -47.44 -36.87
N ASP A 170 -5.15 -48.49 -36.77
CA ASP A 170 -6.43 -48.63 -36.08
C ASP A 170 -6.34 -48.32 -34.57
N GLY A 171 -6.47 -47.04 -34.19
CA GLY A 171 -6.52 -46.60 -32.79
C GLY A 171 -7.62 -45.57 -32.52
N PRO A 172 -8.19 -45.51 -31.30
CA PRO A 172 -9.18 -44.49 -30.95
C PRO A 172 -8.59 -43.08 -31.06
N PRO A 173 -9.39 -42.08 -31.48
CA PRO A 173 -8.92 -40.73 -31.79
C PRO A 173 -8.21 -40.09 -30.58
N ARG A 174 -6.97 -39.64 -30.78
CA ARG A 174 -6.20 -38.93 -29.73
C ARG A 174 -6.38 -37.43 -29.89
N HIS A 175 -6.84 -36.77 -28.82
CA HIS A 175 -6.88 -35.32 -28.71
C HIS A 175 -5.56 -34.81 -28.12
N HIS A 176 -4.84 -33.96 -28.86
CA HIS A 176 -3.71 -33.21 -28.32
C HIS A 176 -4.20 -31.80 -27.99
N CYS A 177 -4.33 -31.50 -26.69
CA CYS A 177 -4.51 -30.13 -26.21
C CYS A 177 -3.13 -29.45 -26.20
N SER A 178 -2.95 -28.45 -27.07
CA SER A 178 -1.76 -27.60 -27.04
C SER A 178 -1.98 -26.45 -26.07
N ALA A 179 -1.05 -26.26 -25.12
CA ALA A 179 -0.96 -25.05 -24.32
C ALA A 179 -0.26 -23.96 -25.16
N LEU A 180 -0.94 -22.83 -25.38
CA LEU A 180 -0.35 -21.60 -25.92
C LEU A 180 -0.22 -20.59 -24.79
#